data_AF-A0A4Y9J3S0-F1
#
_entry.id   AF-A0A4Y9J3S0-F1
#
_cell.length_a   1.000
_cell.length_b   1.000
_cell.length_c   1.000
_cell.angle_alpha   90.00
_cell.angle_beta   90.00
_cell.angle_gamma   90.00
#
_symmetry.space_group_name_H-M   'P 1'
#
loop_
_entity.id
_entity.type
_entity.pdbx_description
1 polymer ?
#
loop_
_entity_poly.entity_id
_entity_poly.type
_entity_poly.pdbx_seq_one_letter_code
_entity_poly.pdbx_strand_id
1 'polypeptide(L)'
;GTIMVANVLMLIIPGQRKMVEAMAAGKLPDPKHGQKAKQRSVHNNYFTLPVLFIMISNHYAMTYRNDHAWLVLALIMAAGVFIRHFFNLRHKGRVEWRYPAIGVALLLAVAVAIAPKAPVAMAAAPAVD
;
A
#
# COMPACT_ATOMS: atom_id res chain seq x y z
N GLY A 1 -0.30 1.88 9.93
CA GLY A 1 -0.48 3.21 10.56
C GLY A 1 0.65 3.55 11.51
N THR A 2 0.77 2.83 12.64
CA THR A 2 1.68 3.14 13.75
C THR A 2 3.13 3.42 13.33
N ILE A 3 3.72 2.56 12.49
CA ILE A 3 5.10 2.75 12.00
C ILE A 3 5.25 4.04 11.20
N MET A 4 4.26 4.41 10.39
CA MET A 4 4.30 5.64 9.60
C MET A 4 4.30 6.87 10.51
N VAL A 5 3.47 6.86 11.55
CA VAL A 5 3.40 7.92 12.56
C VAL A 5 4.70 7.98 13.35
N ALA A 6 5.26 6.84 13.78
CA ALA A 6 6.54 6.79 14.49
C ALA A 6 7.69 7.37 13.66
N ASN A 7 7.75 7.04 12.37
CA ASN A 7 8.73 7.63 11.44
C ASN A 7 8.62 9.16 11.38
N VAL A 8 7.41 9.70 11.41
CA VAL A 8 7.17 11.16 11.37
C VAL A 8 7.60 11.82 12.67
N LEU A 9 7.08 11.32 13.80
CA LEU A 9 7.28 11.94 15.12
C LEU A 9 8.73 11.82 15.62
N MET A 10 9.39 10.70 15.35
CA MET A 10 10.71 10.41 15.94
C MET A 10 11.88 10.78 15.03
N LEU A 11 11.69 10.83 13.71
CA LEU A 11 12.80 11.02 12.75
C LEU A 11 12.61 12.22 11.83
N ILE A 12 11.43 12.40 11.23
CA ILE A 12 11.19 13.46 10.24
C ILE A 12 11.07 14.82 10.92
N ILE A 13 10.10 15.01 11.83
CA ILE A 13 9.85 16.30 12.47
C ILE A 13 11.05 16.80 13.28
N PRO A 14 11.71 15.97 14.13
CA PRO A 14 12.87 16.44 14.89
C PRO A 14 14.03 16.88 13.99
N GLY A 15 14.28 16.16 12.89
CA GLY A 15 15.30 16.53 11.91
C GLY A 15 14.97 17.83 11.17
N GLN A 16 13.71 18.00 10.76
CA GLN A 16 13.23 19.23 10.12
C GLN A 16 13.36 20.44 11.05
N ARG A 17 13.02 20.31 12.34
CA ARG A 17 13.17 21.40 13.32
C ARG A 17 14.62 21.86 13.44
N LYS A 18 15.58 20.94 13.53
CA LYS A 18 17.02 21.25 13.56
C LYS A 18 17.51 21.96 12.30
N MET A 19 17.02 21.54 11.13
CA MET A 19 17.35 22.21 9.87
C MET A 19 16.80 23.63 9.83
N VAL A 20 15.56 23.85 10.25
CA VAL A 20 14.94 25.19 10.31
C VAL A 20 15.68 26.10 11.30
N GLU A 21 16.05 25.59 12.47
CA GLU A 21 16.83 26.33 13.47
C GLU A 21 18.20 26.76 12.92
N ALA A 22 18.91 25.86 12.22
CA ALA A 22 20.19 26.18 11.58
C ALA A 22 20.03 27.28 10.51
N MET A 23 19.02 27.18 9.64
CA MET A 23 18.74 28.20 8.62
C MET A 23 18.37 29.54 9.26
N ALA A 24 17.55 29.54 10.31
CA ALA A 24 17.17 30.76 11.04
C ALA A 24 18.39 31.44 11.68
N ALA A 25 19.40 30.66 12.10
CA ALA A 25 20.67 31.16 12.61
C ALA A 25 21.68 31.55 11.51
N GLY A 26 21.29 31.55 10.23
CA GLY A 26 22.19 31.84 9.10
C GLY A 26 23.26 30.77 8.85
N LYS A 27 23.11 29.58 9.44
CA LYS A 27 24.04 28.46 9.30
C LYS A 27 23.55 27.51 8.20
N LEU A 28 24.50 26.79 7.58
CA LEU A 28 24.18 25.71 6.66
C LEU A 28 23.60 24.50 7.43
N PRO A 29 22.41 23.99 7.06
CA PRO A 29 21.82 22.83 7.72
C PRO A 29 22.62 21.55 7.48
N ASP A 30 22.74 20.69 8.50
CA ASP A 30 23.35 19.37 8.34
C ASP A 30 22.51 18.51 7.35
N PRO A 31 23.08 18.10 6.19
CA PRO A 31 22.38 17.29 5.20
C PRO A 31 21.90 15.94 5.74
N LYS A 32 22.50 15.40 6.81
CA LYS A 32 22.12 14.11 7.40
C LYS A 32 20.67 14.09 7.86
N HIS A 33 20.14 15.22 8.34
CA HIS A 33 18.73 15.31 8.75
C HIS A 33 17.78 15.15 7.56
N GLY A 34 18.06 15.83 6.45
CA GLY A 34 17.28 15.72 5.22
C GLY A 34 17.34 14.32 4.61
N GLN A 35 18.51 13.69 4.61
CA GLN A 35 18.69 12.33 4.08
C GLN A 35 17.90 11.29 4.90
N LYS A 36 17.99 11.34 6.23
CA LYS A 36 17.23 10.43 7.12
C LYS A 36 15.72 10.66 6.98
N ALA A 37 15.28 11.93 6.93
CA ALA A 37 13.87 12.26 6.72
C ALA A 37 13.36 11.74 5.37
N LYS A 38 14.14 11.90 4.29
CA LYS A 38 13.82 11.37 2.96
C LYS A 38 13.69 9.85 2.96
N GLN A 39 14.61 9.14 3.62
CA GLN A 39 14.55 7.67 3.71
C GLN A 39 13.23 7.22 4.37
N ARG A 40 12.84 7.86 5.48
CA ARG A 40 11.59 7.52 6.20
C ARG A 40 10.33 7.96 5.47
N SER A 41 10.38 9.10 4.78
CA SER A 41 9.30 9.53 3.89
C SER A 41 9.10 8.52 2.75
N VAL A 42 10.18 8.05 2.11
CA VAL A 42 10.12 7.00 1.08
C VAL A 42 9.60 5.68 1.65
N HIS A 43 10.01 5.29 2.86
CA HIS A 43 9.45 4.10 3.52
C HIS A 43 7.93 4.23 3.72
N ASN A 44 7.47 5.33 4.31
CA ASN A 44 6.04 5.63 4.46
C ASN A 44 5.32 5.65 3.11
N ASN A 45 6.00 6.12 2.08
CA ASN A 45 5.44 6.22 0.76
C ASN A 45 4.98 4.86 0.19
N TYR A 46 5.71 3.78 0.47
CA TYR A 46 5.31 2.42 0.06
C TYR A 46 4.00 1.95 0.71
N PHE A 47 3.70 2.44 1.91
CA PHE A 47 2.51 2.05 2.66
C PHE A 47 1.26 2.87 2.31
N THR A 48 1.37 3.89 1.46
CA THR A 48 0.23 4.73 1.06
C THR A 48 -0.92 3.91 0.46
N LEU A 49 -0.66 3.13 -0.60
CA LEU A 49 -1.68 2.29 -1.23
C LEU A 49 -2.18 1.16 -0.31
N PRO A 50 -1.31 0.39 0.38
CA PRO A 50 -1.75 -0.60 1.37
C PRO A 50 -2.66 -0.03 2.47
N VAL A 51 -2.30 1.10 3.07
CA VAL A 51 -3.07 1.69 4.17
C VAL A 51 -4.40 2.25 3.67
N LEU A 52 -4.40 2.93 2.52
CA LEU A 52 -5.64 3.41 1.90
C LEU A 52 -6.60 2.25 1.62
N PHE A 53 -6.08 1.12 1.12
CA PHE A 53 -6.89 -0.09 0.94
C PHE A 53 -7.50 -0.56 2.26
N ILE A 54 -6.71 -0.69 3.34
CA ILE A 54 -7.22 -1.10 4.66
C ILE A 54 -8.32 -0.16 5.17
N MET A 55 -8.16 1.15 4.95
CA MET A 55 -9.15 2.13 5.40
C MET A 55 -10.50 1.95 4.69
N ILE A 56 -10.48 1.61 3.40
CA ILE A 56 -11.71 1.43 2.61
C ILE A 56 -12.20 -0.02 2.57
N SER A 57 -11.37 -1.01 2.92
CA SER A 57 -11.69 -2.44 2.76
C SER A 57 -12.90 -2.86 3.59
N ASN A 58 -13.16 -2.17 4.70
CA ASN A 58 -14.34 -2.42 5.53
C ASN A 58 -15.66 -2.15 4.79
N HIS A 59 -15.64 -1.40 3.69
CA HIS A 59 -16.81 -1.22 2.81
C HIS A 59 -17.00 -2.35 1.79
N TYR A 60 -16.07 -3.29 1.70
CA TYR A 60 -16.07 -4.38 0.73
C TYR A 60 -16.00 -5.74 1.43
N ALA A 61 -17.15 -6.25 1.88
CA ALA A 61 -17.28 -7.53 2.60
C ALA A 61 -16.56 -8.71 1.92
N MET A 62 -16.51 -8.72 0.59
CA MET A 62 -15.80 -9.72 -0.21
C MET A 62 -14.31 -9.86 0.16
N THR A 63 -13.67 -8.79 0.63
CA THR A 63 -12.24 -8.77 0.92
C THR A 63 -11.85 -9.23 2.32
N TYR A 64 -12.83 -9.40 3.23
CA TYR A 64 -12.55 -9.78 4.63
C TYR A 64 -13.47 -10.88 5.20
N ARG A 65 -14.57 -11.24 4.53
CA ARG A 65 -15.54 -12.25 4.99
C ARG A 65 -15.21 -13.66 4.48
N ASN A 66 -13.93 -14.02 4.43
CA ASN A 66 -13.45 -15.35 4.06
C ASN A 66 -12.43 -15.86 5.07
N ASP A 67 -12.29 -17.18 5.18
CA ASP A 67 -11.38 -17.81 6.14
C ASP A 67 -9.90 -17.45 5.89
N HIS A 68 -9.61 -16.96 4.68
CA HIS A 68 -8.28 -16.54 4.24
C HIS A 68 -8.14 -15.01 4.08
N ALA A 69 -8.94 -14.21 4.80
CA ALA A 69 -8.95 -12.74 4.73
C ALA A 69 -7.56 -12.12 4.93
N TRP A 70 -6.76 -12.66 5.85
CA TRP A 70 -5.41 -12.19 6.11
C TRP A 70 -4.49 -12.36 4.89
N LEU A 71 -4.68 -13.44 4.11
CA LEU A 71 -3.88 -13.73 2.92
C LEU A 71 -4.29 -12.82 1.76
N VAL A 72 -5.60 -12.62 1.58
CA VAL A 72 -6.16 -11.65 0.62
C VAL A 72 -5.59 -10.26 0.90
N LEU A 73 -5.63 -9.83 2.16
CA LEU A 73 -5.06 -8.55 2.57
C LEU A 73 -3.55 -8.50 2.28
N ALA A 74 -2.79 -9.53 2.63
CA ALA A 74 -1.34 -9.57 2.36
C ALA A 74 -1.01 -9.45 0.86
N LEU A 75 -1.75 -10.14 0.00
CA LEU A 75 -1.54 -10.10 -1.45
C LEU A 75 -1.91 -8.73 -2.06
N ILE A 76 -3.02 -8.13 -1.64
CA ILE A 76 -3.41 -6.78 -2.09
C ILE A 76 -2.41 -5.74 -1.61
N MET A 77 -1.93 -5.84 -0.36
CA MET A 77 -0.87 -4.96 0.14
C MET A 77 0.42 -5.12 -0.68
N ALA A 78 0.83 -6.35 -0.99
CA ALA A 78 1.99 -6.60 -1.84
C ALA A 78 1.83 -5.98 -3.22
N ALA A 79 0.65 -6.11 -3.84
CA ALA A 79 0.33 -5.45 -5.12
C ALA A 79 0.48 -3.92 -5.02
N GLY A 80 -0.07 -3.31 -3.96
CA GLY A 80 0.08 -1.88 -3.69
C GLY A 80 1.55 -1.44 -3.54
N VAL A 81 2.38 -2.23 -2.86
CA VAL A 81 3.82 -1.97 -2.73
C VAL A 81 4.52 -2.00 -4.08
N PHE A 82 4.25 -3.01 -4.93
CA PHE A 82 4.86 -3.10 -6.27
C PHE A 82 4.43 -1.96 -7.19
N ILE A 83 3.14 -1.61 -7.20
CA ILE A 83 2.64 -0.47 -7.97
C ILE A 83 3.29 0.82 -7.48
N ARG A 84 3.42 1.01 -6.16
CA ARG A 84 4.10 2.20 -5.63
C ARG A 84 5.58 2.22 -5.96
N HIS A 85 6.23 1.06 -5.96
CA HIS A 85 7.63 0.91 -6.34
C HIS A 85 7.89 1.40 -7.77
N PHE A 86 7.01 1.03 -8.70
CA PHE A 86 7.07 1.52 -10.09
C PHE A 86 7.08 3.04 -10.16
N PHE A 87 6.12 3.70 -9.51
CA PHE A 87 6.08 5.16 -9.50
C PHE A 87 7.34 5.74 -8.86
N ASN A 88 7.83 5.18 -7.75
CA ASN A 88 9.06 5.65 -7.11
C ASN A 88 10.28 5.58 -8.05
N LEU A 89 10.39 4.54 -8.87
CA LEU A 89 11.43 4.42 -9.89
C LEU A 89 11.20 5.38 -11.06
N ARG A 90 9.95 5.51 -11.52
CA ARG A 90 9.57 6.40 -12.63
C ARG A 90 9.93 7.86 -12.33
N HIS A 91 9.67 8.33 -11.10
CA HIS A 91 10.06 9.69 -10.65
C HIS A 91 11.59 9.87 -10.57
N LYS A 92 12.36 8.78 -10.60
CA LYS A 92 13.84 8.79 -10.70
C LYS A 92 14.33 8.55 -12.13
N GLY A 93 13.45 8.63 -13.13
CA GLY A 93 13.80 8.38 -14.54
C GLY A 93 13.90 6.91 -14.94
N ARG A 94 13.59 5.97 -14.04
CA ARG A 94 13.64 4.52 -14.32
C ARG A 94 12.23 3.97 -14.56
N VAL A 95 11.95 3.55 -15.79
CA VAL A 95 10.67 2.94 -16.16
C VAL A 95 10.81 1.42 -16.17
N GLU A 96 10.28 0.76 -15.14
CA GLU A 96 10.35 -0.70 -15.00
C GLU A 96 8.96 -1.33 -14.92
N TRP A 97 8.39 -1.65 -16.09
CA TRP A 97 7.05 -2.23 -16.23
C TRP A 97 6.86 -3.60 -15.56
N ARG A 98 7.93 -4.27 -15.12
CA ARG A 98 7.85 -5.52 -14.35
C ARG A 98 7.04 -5.36 -13.05
N TYR A 99 7.18 -4.23 -12.35
CA TYR A 99 6.54 -4.03 -11.06
C TYR A 99 5.03 -3.83 -11.13
N PRO A 100 4.48 -2.95 -12.01
CA PRO A 100 3.03 -2.89 -12.16
C PRO A 100 2.48 -4.18 -12.74
N ALA A 101 3.21 -4.90 -13.61
CA ALA A 101 2.80 -6.22 -14.08
C ALA A 101 2.64 -7.24 -12.93
N ILE A 102 3.61 -7.30 -12.01
CA ILE A 102 3.51 -8.12 -10.79
C ILE A 102 2.30 -7.69 -9.94
N GLY A 103 2.10 -6.37 -9.75
CA GLY A 103 0.97 -5.85 -9.00
C GLY A 103 -0.39 -6.25 -9.59
N VAL A 104 -0.55 -6.12 -10.92
CA VAL A 104 -1.76 -6.53 -11.63
C VAL A 104 -1.96 -8.04 -11.54
N ALA A 105 -0.91 -8.84 -11.72
CA ALA A 105 -1.00 -10.29 -11.60
C ALA A 105 -1.47 -10.73 -10.21
N LEU A 106 -0.95 -10.09 -9.13
CA LEU A 106 -1.39 -10.35 -7.76
C LEU A 106 -2.87 -9.99 -7.55
N LEU A 107 -3.32 -8.85 -8.07
CA LEU A 107 -4.72 -8.43 -7.96
C LEU A 107 -5.65 -9.37 -8.72
N LEU A 108 -5.27 -9.81 -9.93
CA LEU A 108 -6.02 -10.80 -10.70
C LEU A 108 -6.10 -12.15 -9.99
N ALA A 109 -4.98 -12.62 -9.43
CA ALA A 109 -4.94 -13.86 -8.65
C ALA A 109 -5.90 -13.81 -7.45
N VAL A 110 -5.89 -12.69 -6.71
CA VAL A 110 -6.83 -12.46 -5.62
C VAL A 110 -8.27 -12.42 -6.12
N ALA A 111 -8.55 -11.69 -7.20
CA ALA A 111 -9.89 -11.55 -7.76
C ALA A 111 -10.48 -12.91 -8.18
N VAL A 112 -9.67 -13.77 -8.80
CA VAL A 112 -10.06 -15.14 -9.17
C VAL A 112 -10.27 -16.00 -7.91
N ALA A 113 -9.40 -15.89 -6.91
CA ALA A 113 -9.48 -16.69 -5.68
C ALA A 113 -10.71 -16.38 -4.82
N ILE A 114 -11.20 -15.14 -4.83
CA ILE A 114 -12.36 -14.70 -4.02
C ILE A 114 -13.67 -14.61 -4.83
N ALA A 115 -13.64 -14.92 -6.13
CA ALA A 115 -14.82 -14.85 -6.98
C ALA A 115 -15.92 -15.79 -6.45
N PRO A 116 -17.18 -15.31 -6.32
CA PRO A 116 -18.28 -16.16 -5.90
C PRO A 116 -18.49 -17.28 -6.92
N LYS A 117 -18.69 -18.51 -6.43
CA LYS A 117 -19.05 -19.65 -7.29
C LYS A 117 -20.37 -19.33 -7.99
N ALA A 118 -20.46 -19.63 -9.30
CA ALA A 118 -21.70 -19.46 -10.04
C ALA A 118 -22.84 -20.18 -9.32
N PRO A 119 -24.03 -19.56 -9.19
CA PRO A 119 -25.16 -20.25 -8.59
C PRO A 119 -25.41 -21.53 -9.37
N VAL A 120 -25.40 -22.66 -8.68
CA VAL A 120 -25.84 -23.93 -9.27
C VAL A 120 -27.28 -23.70 -9.70
N ALA A 121 -27.55 -23.77 -11.00
CA ALA A 121 -28.90 -23.65 -11.52
C ALA A 121 -29.76 -24.70 -10.79
N MET A 122 -30.71 -24.22 -10.00
CA MET A 122 -31.65 -25.08 -9.28
C MET A 122 -32.36 -25.91 -10.34
N ALA A 123 -32.07 -27.22 -10.38
CA ALA A 123 -32.78 -28.13 -11.27
C ALA A 123 -34.27 -27.97 -10.95
N ALA A 124 -35.04 -27.59 -11.97
CA ALA A 124 -36.47 -27.38 -11.84
C ALA A 124 -37.10 -28.64 -11.23
N ALA A 125 -37.74 -28.48 -10.07
CA ALA A 125 -38.50 -29.56 -9.46
C ALA A 125 -39.60 -29.99 -10.46
N PRO A 126 -39.82 -31.31 -10.67
CA PRO A 126 -40.86 -31.76 -11.58
C PRO A 126 -42.22 -31.25 -11.07
N ALA A 127 -43.00 -30.68 -11.99
CA ALA A 127 -44.37 -30.29 -11.72
C ALA A 127 -45.16 -31.52 -11.27
N VAL A 128 -45.87 -31.38 -10.15
CA VAL A 128 -46.79 -32.40 -9.65
C VAL A 128 -48.14 -32.11 -10.30
N ASP A 129 -48.63 -33.04 -11.12
CA ASP A 129 -49.97 -33.03 -11.71
C ASP A 129 -51.07 -33.28 -10.67
#